data_AF-A0A7S3J8A7-F1
#
_entry.id   AF-A0A7S3J8A7-F1
#
_cell.length_a   1.000
_cell.length_b   1.000
_cell.length_c   1.000
_cell.angle_alpha   90.00
_cell.angle_beta   90.00
_cell.angle_gamma   90.00
#
_symmetry.space_group_name_H-M   'P 1'
#
loop_
_entity.id
_entity.type
_entity.pdbx_description
1 polymer ?
#
loop_
_entity_poly.entity_id
_entity_poly.type
_entity_poly.pdbx_seq_one_letter_code
_entity_poly.pdbx_strand_id
1 'polypeptide(L)'
;EINLSNFFLDTNYSKDCFSHEGIEQEYYVLEAGSVDPDLTGQHLWHAAPVLCKFIIRIQDEFKGKSVLELGAGTGICGLVASHFAKHVVISDYKDVVIDLIKMNISEHSKQSEEHQVSYAKIDWANTDYETV
;
A
#
# COMPACT_ATOMS: atom_id res chain seq x y z
N GLU A 1 -23.82 -8.78 19.72
CA GLU A 1 -24.05 -9.42 18.40
C GLU A 1 -22.72 -9.95 17.88
N ILE A 2 -22.70 -11.15 17.30
CA ILE A 2 -21.51 -11.69 16.64
C ILE A 2 -21.49 -11.09 15.23
N ASN A 3 -20.47 -10.31 14.90
CA ASN A 3 -20.31 -9.79 13.55
C ASN A 3 -19.74 -10.88 12.63
N LEU A 4 -20.64 -11.53 11.88
CA LEU A 4 -20.31 -12.64 10.98
C LEU A 4 -19.43 -12.22 9.78
N SER A 5 -19.38 -10.92 9.43
CA SER A 5 -18.52 -10.47 8.32
C SER A 5 -17.03 -10.68 8.60
N ASN A 6 -16.64 -10.66 9.88
CA ASN A 6 -15.24 -10.83 10.29
C ASN A 6 -14.86 -12.30 10.55
N PHE A 7 -15.81 -13.22 10.50
CA PHE A 7 -15.55 -14.63 10.82
C PHE A 7 -14.67 -15.33 9.78
N PHE A 8 -14.73 -14.87 8.52
CA PHE A 8 -13.93 -15.40 7.40
C PHE A 8 -12.80 -14.47 6.97
N LEU A 9 -12.57 -13.37 7.70
CA LEU A 9 -11.44 -12.47 7.43
C LEU A 9 -10.17 -13.07 8.03
N ASP A 10 -9.20 -13.37 7.17
CA ASP A 10 -7.86 -13.72 7.59
C ASP A 10 -6.96 -12.48 7.55
N THR A 11 -6.48 -12.07 8.71
CA THR A 11 -5.54 -10.95 8.88
C THR A 11 -4.21 -11.43 9.48
N ASN A 12 -3.90 -12.73 9.35
CA ASN A 12 -2.61 -13.28 9.77
C ASN A 12 -1.54 -12.95 8.73
N TYR A 13 -1.16 -11.67 8.68
CA TYR A 13 -0.15 -11.20 7.75
C TYR A 13 1.24 -11.71 8.13
N SER A 14 2.00 -12.14 7.14
CA SER A 14 3.44 -12.35 7.28
C SER A 14 4.19 -11.09 6.86
N LYS A 15 5.41 -10.93 7.37
CA LYS A 15 6.32 -9.87 6.92
C LYS A 15 7.13 -10.40 5.75
N ASP A 16 7.22 -9.62 4.69
CA ASP A 16 8.07 -9.84 3.53
C ASP A 16 8.95 -8.60 3.29
N CYS A 17 9.97 -8.74 2.44
CA CYS A 17 10.91 -7.67 2.12
C CYS A 17 11.15 -7.57 0.61
N PHE A 18 10.85 -6.42 0.04
CA PHE A 18 11.28 -6.07 -1.31
C PHE A 18 12.69 -5.48 -1.26
N SER A 19 13.62 -6.05 -2.02
CA SER A 19 15.00 -5.55 -2.14
C SER A 19 15.40 -5.38 -3.61
N HIS A 20 15.83 -4.17 -3.99
CA HIS A 20 16.33 -3.87 -5.33
C HIS A 20 17.20 -2.61 -5.35
N GLU A 21 18.38 -2.68 -5.99
CA GLU A 21 19.31 -1.55 -6.18
C GLU A 21 19.57 -0.70 -4.92
N GLY A 22 19.71 -1.36 -3.77
CA GLY A 22 20.02 -0.71 -2.49
C GLY A 22 18.80 -0.18 -1.73
N ILE A 23 17.60 -0.29 -2.30
CA ILE A 23 16.35 -0.07 -1.58
C ILE A 23 15.92 -1.38 -0.92
N GLU A 24 15.66 -1.32 0.37
CA GLU A 24 15.02 -2.38 1.15
C GLU A 24 13.73 -1.82 1.71
N GLN A 25 12.62 -2.50 1.43
CA GLN A 25 11.29 -2.10 1.90
C GLN A 25 10.59 -3.32 2.50
N GLU A 26 10.45 -3.30 3.82
CA GLU A 26 9.65 -4.30 4.53
C GLU A 26 8.17 -3.93 4.45
N TYR A 27 7.32 -4.96 4.37
CA TYR A 27 5.87 -4.80 4.35
C TYR A 27 5.21 -6.09 4.82
N TYR A 28 3.99 -5.97 5.33
CA TYR A 28 3.10 -7.06 5.65
C TYR A 28 2.22 -7.41 4.45
N VAL A 29 1.94 -8.71 4.29
CA VAL A 29 1.14 -9.28 3.21
C VAL A 29 0.42 -10.53 3.71
N LEU A 30 -0.72 -10.85 3.12
CA LEU A 30 -1.38 -12.13 3.33
C LEU A 30 -0.85 -13.14 2.31
N GLU A 31 -0.22 -14.22 2.77
CA GLU A 31 0.28 -15.31 1.90
C GLU A 31 -0.81 -16.31 1.49
N ALA A 32 -1.77 -16.55 2.39
CA ALA A 32 -2.83 -17.50 2.16
C ALA A 32 -3.81 -16.97 1.10
N GLY A 33 -3.98 -17.67 -0.02
CA GLY A 33 -4.87 -17.20 -1.09
C GLY A 33 -6.32 -17.05 -0.62
N SER A 34 -6.90 -15.86 -0.80
CA SER A 34 -8.34 -15.65 -0.70
C SER A 34 -9.00 -15.84 -2.07
N VAL A 35 -10.16 -16.50 -2.09
CA VAL A 35 -11.02 -16.57 -3.28
C VAL A 35 -12.07 -15.46 -3.31
N ASP A 36 -12.14 -14.64 -2.26
CA ASP A 36 -13.02 -13.48 -2.20
C ASP A 36 -12.37 -12.29 -2.93
N PRO A 37 -12.97 -11.81 -4.04
CA PRO A 37 -12.47 -10.65 -4.77
C PRO A 37 -12.23 -9.42 -3.88
N ASP A 38 -13.07 -9.24 -2.85
CA ASP A 38 -13.00 -8.10 -1.94
C ASP A 38 -11.78 -8.14 -1.00
N LEU A 39 -11.14 -9.30 -0.88
CA LEU A 39 -10.00 -9.52 0.02
C LEU A 39 -8.66 -9.56 -0.73
N THR A 40 -8.70 -9.48 -2.07
CA THR A 40 -7.51 -9.63 -2.91
C THR A 40 -6.47 -8.52 -2.75
N GLY A 41 -6.86 -7.35 -2.21
CA GLY A 41 -5.94 -6.25 -1.89
C GLY A 41 -4.96 -6.57 -0.76
N GLN A 42 -5.17 -7.65 -0.01
CA GLN A 42 -4.25 -8.10 1.04
C GLN A 42 -3.05 -8.90 0.48
N HIS A 43 -3.09 -9.31 -0.79
CA HIS A 43 -2.03 -10.07 -1.44
C HIS A 43 -1.10 -9.18 -2.25
N LEU A 44 0.16 -9.63 -2.40
CA LEU A 44 1.09 -9.03 -3.34
C LEU A 44 0.78 -9.52 -4.76
N TRP A 45 0.31 -8.60 -5.61
CA TRP A 45 0.14 -8.88 -7.03
C TRP A 45 1.48 -8.85 -7.78
N HIS A 46 1.66 -9.75 -8.74
CA HIS A 46 2.92 -9.88 -9.50
C HIS A 46 3.36 -8.60 -10.23
N ALA A 47 2.42 -7.70 -10.54
CA ALA A 47 2.73 -6.41 -11.15
C ALA A 47 3.43 -5.44 -10.19
N ALA A 48 3.19 -5.53 -8.87
CA ALA A 48 3.70 -4.59 -7.89
C ALA A 48 5.24 -4.60 -7.81
N PRO A 49 5.93 -5.76 -7.67
CA PRO A 49 7.40 -5.78 -7.70
C PRO A 49 7.99 -5.28 -9.02
N VAL A 50 7.29 -5.45 -10.15
CA VAL A 50 7.72 -4.90 -11.45
C VAL A 50 7.64 -3.38 -11.45
N LEU A 51 6.55 -2.82 -10.92
CA LEU A 51 6.37 -1.38 -10.77
C LEU A 51 7.40 -0.78 -9.80
N CYS A 52 7.69 -1.42 -8.66
CA CYS A 52 8.73 -0.97 -7.73
C CYS A 52 10.09 -0.84 -8.41
N LYS A 53 10.50 -1.85 -9.19
CA LYS A 53 11.74 -1.81 -9.98
C LYS A 53 11.72 -0.68 -11.01
N PHE A 54 10.58 -0.45 -11.64
CA PHE A 54 10.42 0.65 -12.59
C PHE A 54 10.54 2.01 -11.90
N ILE A 55 9.89 2.22 -10.75
CA ILE A 55 9.98 3.45 -9.94
C ILE A 55 11.44 3.75 -9.60
N ILE A 56 12.20 2.76 -9.10
CA ILE A 56 13.62 2.92 -8.78
C ILE A 56 14.42 3.33 -10.02
N ARG A 57 14.16 2.70 -11.16
CA ARG A 57 14.81 3.05 -12.45
C ARG A 57 14.54 4.49 -12.88
N ILE A 58 13.35 5.04 -12.58
CA ILE A 58 12.97 6.42 -12.92
C ILE A 58 12.90 7.33 -11.68
N GLN A 59 13.66 7.04 -10.62
CA GLN A 59 13.60 7.72 -9.32
C GLN A 59 13.70 9.26 -9.40
N ASP A 60 14.47 9.79 -10.36
CA ASP A 60 14.62 11.24 -10.55
C ASP A 60 13.30 11.92 -10.89
N GLU A 61 12.36 11.21 -11.52
CA GLU A 61 11.02 11.71 -11.80
C GLU A 61 10.14 11.84 -10.57
N PHE A 62 10.55 11.31 -9.41
CA PHE A 62 9.78 11.41 -8.18
C PHE A 62 10.29 12.54 -7.28
N LYS A 63 11.55 12.98 -7.46
CA LYS A 63 12.19 13.99 -6.62
C LYS A 63 11.36 15.26 -6.50
N GLY A 64 11.05 15.64 -5.27
CA GLY A 64 10.30 16.85 -4.94
C GLY A 64 8.80 16.81 -5.28
N LYS A 65 8.29 15.71 -5.88
CA LYS A 65 6.88 15.58 -6.28
C LYS A 65 6.01 15.01 -5.15
N SER A 66 4.72 15.31 -5.23
CA SER A 66 3.68 14.62 -4.45
C SER A 66 3.04 13.55 -5.30
N VAL A 67 2.88 12.34 -4.75
CA VAL A 67 2.42 11.14 -5.47
C VAL A 67 1.16 10.61 -4.81
N LEU A 68 0.23 10.12 -5.62
CA LEU A 68 -0.94 9.36 -5.18
C LEU A 68 -0.90 7.98 -5.84
N GLU A 69 -0.96 6.93 -5.02
CA GLU A 69 -1.15 5.55 -5.49
C GLU A 69 -2.63 5.17 -5.33
N LEU A 70 -3.25 4.69 -6.41
CA LEU A 70 -4.65 4.25 -6.44
C LEU A 70 -4.71 2.73 -6.51
N GLY A 71 -5.57 2.10 -5.69
CA GLY A 71 -5.71 0.64 -5.67
C GLY A 71 -4.43 -0.03 -5.20
N ALA A 72 -3.89 0.48 -4.09
CA ALA A 72 -2.54 0.19 -3.64
C ALA A 72 -2.35 -1.22 -3.07
N GLY A 73 -3.43 -1.90 -2.65
CA GLY A 73 -3.34 -3.19 -1.98
C GLY A 73 -2.44 -3.13 -0.74
N THR A 74 -1.28 -3.79 -0.77
CA THR A 74 -0.30 -3.74 0.31
C THR A 74 0.38 -2.36 0.46
N GLY A 75 0.31 -1.49 -0.56
CA GLY A 75 0.94 -0.18 -0.56
C GLY A 75 2.44 -0.20 -0.94
N ILE A 76 2.98 -1.34 -1.35
CA ILE A 76 4.43 -1.49 -1.54
C ILE A 76 5.01 -0.54 -2.60
N CYS A 77 4.27 -0.20 -3.68
CA CYS A 77 4.82 0.67 -4.71
C CYS A 77 4.89 2.12 -4.24
N GLY A 78 3.87 2.60 -3.51
CA GLY A 78 3.87 3.91 -2.87
C GLY A 78 4.96 4.03 -1.80
N LEU A 79 5.18 2.97 -1.01
CA LEU A 79 6.28 2.92 -0.05
C LEU A 79 7.65 2.92 -0.72
N VAL A 80 7.82 2.28 -1.88
CA VAL A 80 9.07 2.40 -2.65
C VAL A 80 9.21 3.81 -3.24
N ALA A 81 8.12 4.41 -3.72
CA ALA A 81 8.13 5.77 -4.25
C ALA A 81 8.50 6.83 -3.18
N SER A 82 8.17 6.59 -1.90
CA SER A 82 8.43 7.55 -0.82
C SER A 82 9.91 7.74 -0.49
N HIS A 83 10.78 6.80 -0.89
CA HIS A 83 12.24 6.97 -0.81
C HIS A 83 12.76 8.11 -1.70
N PHE A 84 11.96 8.55 -2.69
CA PHE A 84 12.37 9.54 -3.68
C PHE A 84 11.42 10.76 -3.73
N ALA A 85 10.14 10.55 -3.46
CA ALA A 85 9.11 11.57 -3.49
C ALA A 85 9.13 12.48 -2.26
N LYS A 86 8.60 13.70 -2.40
CA LYS A 86 8.43 14.61 -1.26
C LYS A 86 7.31 14.13 -0.32
N HIS A 87 6.22 13.63 -0.88
CA HIS A 87 5.07 13.14 -0.15
C HIS A 87 4.33 12.09 -0.98
N VAL A 88 3.89 11.00 -0.34
CA VAL A 88 3.10 9.95 -0.98
C VAL A 88 1.79 9.74 -0.21
N VAL A 89 0.68 9.68 -0.95
CA VAL A 89 -0.62 9.20 -0.43
C VAL A 89 -0.87 7.82 -1.02
N ILE A 90 -1.01 6.82 -0.15
CA ILE A 90 -1.33 5.45 -0.53
C ILE A 90 -2.83 5.23 -0.33
N SER A 91 -3.55 4.86 -1.39
CA SER A 91 -5.02 4.75 -1.31
C SER A 91 -5.58 3.44 -1.85
N ASP A 92 -6.61 2.98 -1.16
CA ASP A 92 -7.43 1.84 -1.53
C ASP A 92 -8.86 2.07 -1.02
N TYR A 93 -9.74 1.07 -1.12
CA TYR A 93 -11.14 1.19 -0.76
C TYR A 93 -11.52 0.35 0.46
N LYS A 94 -11.16 -0.93 0.48
CA LYS A 94 -11.67 -1.87 1.49
C LYS A 94 -11.04 -1.60 2.85
N ASP A 95 -11.85 -1.59 3.92
CA ASP A 95 -11.36 -1.23 5.27
C ASP A 95 -10.22 -2.14 5.73
N VAL A 96 -10.30 -3.45 5.46
CA VAL A 96 -9.23 -4.41 5.80
C VAL A 96 -7.91 -4.11 5.07
N VAL A 97 -7.98 -3.61 3.83
CA VAL A 97 -6.81 -3.23 3.03
C VAL A 97 -6.27 -1.89 3.52
N ILE A 98 -7.14 -0.94 3.87
CA ILE A 98 -6.74 0.32 4.50
C ILE A 98 -6.01 0.06 5.83
N ASP A 99 -6.46 -0.90 6.63
CA ASP A 99 -5.78 -1.27 7.87
C ASP A 99 -4.41 -1.91 7.60
N LEU A 100 -4.28 -2.75 6.56
CA LEU A 100 -2.99 -3.26 6.10
C LEU A 100 -2.05 -2.14 5.64
N ILE A 101 -2.55 -1.17 4.87
CA ILE A 101 -1.76 0.01 4.43
C ILE A 101 -1.24 0.78 5.65
N LYS A 102 -2.08 1.03 6.65
CA LYS A 102 -1.64 1.70 7.90
C LYS A 102 -0.54 0.90 8.59
N MET A 103 -0.67 -0.42 8.67
CA MET A 103 0.38 -1.29 9.24
C MET A 103 1.69 -1.16 8.47
N ASN A 104 1.64 -1.16 7.13
CA ASN A 104 2.83 -1.08 6.28
C ASN A 104 3.48 0.32 6.31
N ILE A 105 2.70 1.39 6.38
CA ILE A 105 3.22 2.75 6.63
C ILE A 105 3.89 2.79 8.00
N SER A 106 3.26 2.26 9.04
CA SER A 106 3.85 2.24 10.38
C SER A 106 5.15 1.43 10.44
N GLU A 107 5.28 0.37 9.65
CA GLU A 107 6.53 -0.39 9.55
C GLU A 107 7.60 0.40 8.81
N HIS A 108 7.25 1.02 7.69
CA HIS A 108 8.14 1.86 6.90
C HIS A 108 8.70 3.05 7.70
N SER A 109 7.85 3.75 8.46
CA SER A 109 8.28 4.91 9.26
C SER A 109 9.28 4.57 10.36
N LYS A 110 9.42 3.29 10.77
CA LYS A 110 10.48 2.87 11.69
C LYS A 110 11.87 2.90 11.05
N GLN A 111 11.93 2.84 9.72
CA GLN A 111 13.18 2.81 8.96
C GLN A 111 13.68 4.22 8.63
N SER A 112 12.78 5.20 8.49
CA SER A 112 13.12 6.61 8.25
C SER A 112 11.95 7.54 8.60
N GLU A 113 12.22 8.59 9.37
CA GLU A 113 11.26 9.66 9.66
C GLU A 113 11.18 10.72 8.55
N GLU A 114 12.09 10.68 7.57
CA GLU A 114 12.14 11.69 6.50
C GLU A 114 11.07 11.45 5.42
N HIS A 115 10.57 10.21 5.30
CA HIS A 115 9.59 9.84 4.30
C HIS A 115 8.18 10.25 4.72
N GLN A 116 7.61 11.25 4.06
CA GLN A 116 6.23 11.66 4.31
C GLN A 116 5.26 10.76 3.56
N VAL A 117 4.66 9.81 4.27
CA VAL A 117 3.65 8.90 3.72
C VAL A 117 2.35 9.02 4.51
N SER A 118 1.24 9.16 3.80
CA SER A 118 -0.11 9.16 4.37
C SER A 118 -1.01 8.18 3.61
N TYR A 119 -2.22 7.95 4.10
CA TYR A 119 -3.18 7.06 3.48
C TYR A 119 -4.53 7.74 3.25
N ALA A 120 -5.29 7.23 2.29
CA ALA A 120 -6.66 7.67 2.04
C ALA A 120 -7.54 6.49 1.65
N LYS A 121 -8.80 6.50 2.11
CA LYS A 121 -9.84 5.59 1.59
C LYS A 121 -10.52 6.27 0.40
N ILE A 122 -10.38 5.70 -0.79
CA ILE A 122 -10.93 6.23 -2.03
C ILE A 122 -11.77 5.14 -2.71
N ASP A 123 -13.03 5.44 -2.95
CA ASP A 123 -13.92 4.63 -3.77
C ASP A 123 -13.94 5.20 -5.19
N TRP A 124 -13.48 4.43 -6.17
CA TRP A 124 -13.46 4.86 -7.58
C TRP A 124 -14.86 5.06 -8.15
N ALA A 125 -15.87 4.39 -7.60
CA ALA A 125 -17.26 4.50 -8.05
C ALA A 125 -18.00 5.67 -7.39
N ASN A 126 -17.45 6.22 -6.30
CA ASN A 126 -18.05 7.37 -5.65
C ASN A 126 -17.77 8.64 -6.46
N THR A 127 -18.81 9.15 -7.11
CA THR A 127 -18.79 10.40 -7.88
C THR A 127 -19.50 11.54 -7.15
N ASP A 128 -19.88 11.33 -5.88
CA ASP A 128 -20.45 12.36 -5.03
C ASP A 128 -19.31 13.31 -4.62
N TYR A 129 -19.02 14.26 -5.52
CA TYR A 129 -18.27 15.47 -5.19
C TYR A 129 -19.19 16.39 -4.40
N GLU A 130 -19.43 16.10 -3.12
CA GLU A 130 -19.89 17.16 -2.23
C GLU A 130 -18.77 18.20 -2.16
N THR A 131 -18.93 19.27 -2.93
CA THR A 131 -18.09 20.46 -2.91
C THR A 131 -18.06 20.99 -1.48
N VAL A 132 -16.91 20.81 -0.81
CA VAL A 132 -16.59 21.50 0.44
C VAL A 132 -16.30 22.96 0.17
#